data_AF-A0A168HLW4-F1
#
_entry.id   AF-A0A168HLW4-F1
#
_cell.length_a   1.000
_cell.length_b   1.000
_cell.length_c   1.000
_cell.angle_alpha   90.00
_cell.angle_beta   90.00
_cell.angle_gamma   90.00
#
_symmetry.space_group_name_H-M   'P 1'
#
loop_
_entity.id
_entity.type
_entity.pdbx_description
1 polymer ?
#
loop_
_entity_poly.entity_id
_entity_poly.type
_entity_poly.pdbx_seq_one_letter_code
_entity_poly.pdbx_strand_id
1 'polypeptide(L)'
;MAICVYCNKEKDTDEMTQEHVIPKAIGGNLFPTNPFSLDRVCKRCNNLCGAYIDGPFIKNWLTSNVKSSEIAKYADISRHPILPLSYFGILDDIKFGDKICEMWLGPTGDTIYHFHEPYPEIDDISPMVGIPTYAKQKDVDPGFSFLFVRSNNPAWHKTIIFSFVEQFKKI
;
A
#
# COMPACT_ATOMS: atom_id res chain seq x y z
N MET A 1 20.13 -1.80 -29.59
CA MET A 1 20.76 -2.58 -28.49
C MET A 1 21.22 -1.62 -27.41
N ALA A 2 20.87 -1.89 -26.16
CA ALA A 2 21.29 -1.17 -24.97
C ALA A 2 21.56 -2.15 -23.82
N ILE A 3 22.44 -1.81 -22.89
CA ILE A 3 22.75 -2.64 -21.72
C ILE A 3 21.84 -2.23 -20.56
N CYS A 4 21.16 -3.20 -19.96
CA CYS A 4 20.38 -2.98 -18.74
C CYS A 4 21.28 -2.81 -17.52
N VAL A 5 21.11 -1.72 -16.76
CA VAL A 5 21.93 -1.39 -15.58
C VAL A 5 21.84 -2.43 -14.46
N TYR A 6 20.70 -3.11 -14.30
CA TYR A 6 20.50 -4.12 -13.24
C TYR A 6 21.04 -5.50 -13.59
N CYS A 7 20.69 -6.04 -14.76
CA CYS A 7 21.08 -7.41 -15.12
C CYS A 7 22.34 -7.49 -16.01
N ASN A 8 22.88 -6.35 -16.44
CA ASN A 8 24.03 -6.23 -17.35
C ASN A 8 23.89 -7.01 -18.66
N LYS A 9 22.65 -7.27 -19.11
CA LYS A 9 22.36 -7.94 -20.38
C LYS A 9 22.05 -6.93 -21.47
N GLU A 10 22.50 -7.23 -22.68
CA GLU A 10 22.08 -6.52 -23.88
C GLU A 10 20.62 -6.80 -24.19
N LYS A 11 19.89 -5.73 -24.49
CA LYS A 11 18.46 -5.71 -24.75
C LYS A 11 18.14 -4.84 -25.94
N ASP A 12 17.01 -5.11 -26.58
CA ASP A 12 16.47 -4.21 -27.58
C ASP A 12 16.05 -2.88 -26.93
N THR A 13 16.19 -1.79 -27.67
CA THR A 13 15.98 -0.44 -27.12
C THR A 13 14.52 -0.22 -26.69
N ASP A 14 13.57 -0.93 -27.29
CA ASP A 14 12.15 -0.93 -26.96
C ASP A 14 11.78 -1.76 -25.72
N GLU A 15 12.69 -2.62 -25.25
CA GLU A 15 12.59 -3.29 -23.94
C GLU A 15 13.06 -2.38 -22.80
N MET A 16 13.71 -1.25 -23.09
CA MET A 16 14.21 -0.34 -22.08
C MET A 16 13.08 0.54 -21.55
N THR A 17 13.12 0.79 -20.25
CA THR A 17 12.11 1.54 -19.50
C THR A 17 12.77 2.50 -18.54
N GLN A 18 12.02 3.56 -18.21
CA GLN A 18 12.39 4.47 -17.14
C GLN A 18 12.06 3.82 -15.80
N GLU A 19 13.08 3.69 -14.96
CA GLU A 19 12.98 3.21 -13.59
C GLU A 19 13.13 4.38 -12.60
N HIS A 20 12.45 4.28 -11.46
CA HIS A 20 12.55 5.24 -10.36
C HIS A 20 13.21 4.56 -9.16
N VAL A 21 14.52 4.77 -9.01
CA VAL A 21 15.34 4.20 -7.91
C VAL A 21 14.77 4.57 -6.54
N ILE A 22 14.23 5.77 -6.41
CA ILE A 22 13.36 6.15 -5.30
C ILE A 22 11.93 6.15 -5.83
N PRO A 23 11.02 5.35 -5.28
CA PRO A 23 9.65 5.31 -5.77
C PRO A 23 8.95 6.66 -5.72
N LYS A 24 8.14 6.95 -6.73
CA LYS A 24 7.34 8.19 -6.78
C LYS A 24 6.41 8.32 -5.57
N ALA A 25 5.90 7.20 -5.07
CA ALA A 25 4.96 7.15 -3.95
C ALA A 25 5.52 7.73 -2.64
N ILE A 26 6.84 7.84 -2.52
CA ILE A 26 7.55 8.40 -1.36
C ILE A 26 8.32 9.69 -1.70
N GLY A 27 8.02 10.31 -2.84
CA GLY A 27 8.62 11.59 -3.23
C GLY A 27 9.80 11.51 -4.20
N GLY A 28 10.07 10.34 -4.81
CA GLY A 28 11.12 10.16 -5.83
C GLY A 28 10.81 10.78 -7.20
N ASN A 29 10.10 11.89 -7.26
CA ASN A 29 9.59 12.54 -8.47
C ASN A 29 9.97 14.03 -8.53
N LEU A 30 11.27 14.33 -8.42
CA LEU A 30 11.79 15.70 -8.48
C LEU A 30 11.67 16.32 -9.90
N PHE A 31 11.43 17.63 -9.94
CA PHE A 31 11.31 18.44 -11.15
C PHE A 31 12.21 19.69 -11.03
N PRO A 32 12.85 20.18 -12.12
CA PRO A 32 12.78 19.72 -13.52
C PRO A 32 13.58 18.46 -13.83
N THR A 33 14.53 18.08 -12.95
CA THR A 33 15.38 16.90 -13.12
C THR A 33 15.13 15.91 -11.99
N ASN A 34 15.12 14.62 -12.32
CA ASN A 34 14.99 13.54 -11.34
C ASN A 34 16.29 12.73 -11.24
N PRO A 35 17.16 13.01 -10.26
CA PRO A 35 18.42 12.28 -10.09
C PRO A 35 18.21 10.83 -9.66
N PHE A 36 16.99 10.46 -9.26
CA PHE A 36 16.62 9.12 -8.85
C PHE A 36 15.95 8.32 -9.96
N SER A 37 16.14 8.73 -11.22
CA SER A 37 15.61 8.01 -12.37
C SER A 37 16.71 7.45 -13.26
N LEU A 38 16.52 6.21 -13.71
CA LEU A 38 17.37 5.53 -14.68
C LEU A 38 16.57 5.28 -15.95
N ASP A 39 17.12 5.59 -17.11
CA ASP A 39 16.51 5.38 -18.43
C ASP A 39 16.89 4.02 -19.07
N ARG A 40 17.79 3.29 -18.42
CA ARG A 40 18.42 2.07 -18.96
C ARG A 40 18.13 0.82 -18.12
N VAL A 41 16.86 0.60 -17.78
CA VAL A 41 16.42 -0.64 -17.12
C VAL A 41 15.45 -1.41 -18.01
N CYS A 42 15.67 -2.71 -18.23
CA CYS A 42 14.76 -3.50 -19.05
C CYS A 42 13.44 -3.80 -18.32
N LYS A 43 12.33 -3.95 -19.07
CA LYS A 43 10.98 -4.23 -18.55
C LYS A 43 10.96 -5.31 -17.46
N ARG A 44 11.67 -6.42 -17.68
CA ARG A 44 11.74 -7.52 -16.70
C ARG A 44 12.31 -7.06 -15.36
N CYS A 45 13.46 -6.37 -15.37
CA CYS A 45 14.12 -5.99 -14.12
C CYS A 45 13.34 -4.89 -13.40
N ASN A 46 12.77 -3.93 -14.15
CA ASN A 46 11.89 -2.90 -13.60
C ASN A 46 10.65 -3.53 -12.92
N ASN A 47 9.96 -4.46 -13.59
CA ASN A 47 8.82 -5.17 -13.00
C ASN A 47 9.18 -5.95 -11.73
N LEU A 48 10.37 -6.56 -11.69
CA LEU A 48 10.84 -7.26 -10.49
C LEU A 48 11.14 -6.28 -9.35
N CYS A 49 11.76 -5.12 -9.62
CA CYS A 49 11.99 -4.10 -8.59
C CYS A 49 10.66 -3.58 -8.05
N GLY A 50 9.70 -3.27 -8.93
CA GLY A 50 8.37 -2.84 -8.53
C GLY A 50 7.65 -3.84 -7.62
N ALA A 51 7.69 -5.13 -7.96
CA ALA A 51 6.98 -6.17 -7.21
C ALA A 51 7.66 -6.54 -5.88
N TYR A 52 9.00 -6.66 -5.87
CA TYR A 52 9.74 -7.28 -4.78
C TYR A 52 10.59 -6.30 -3.95
N ILE A 53 10.76 -5.05 -4.39
CA ILE A 53 11.52 -4.03 -3.66
C ILE A 53 10.60 -2.85 -3.33
N ASP A 54 10.08 -2.17 -4.35
CA ASP A 54 9.30 -0.94 -4.16
C ASP A 54 7.98 -1.23 -3.46
N GLY A 55 7.27 -2.27 -3.89
CA GLY A 55 6.03 -2.73 -3.27
C GLY A 55 6.17 -2.92 -1.75
N PRO A 56 7.04 -3.85 -1.28
CA PRO A 56 7.26 -4.03 0.13
C PRO A 56 7.79 -2.78 0.83
N PHE A 57 8.66 -1.99 0.20
CA PHE A 57 9.16 -0.75 0.81
C PHE A 57 8.06 0.30 1.02
N ILE A 58 7.19 0.52 0.04
CA ILE A 58 6.08 1.48 0.12
C ILE A 58 5.03 0.99 1.11
N LYS A 59 4.75 -0.32 1.08
CA LYS A 59 3.67 -0.95 1.86
C LYS A 59 4.13 -1.49 3.21
N ASN A 60 5.37 -1.25 3.65
CA ASN A 60 5.76 -1.66 4.99
C ASN A 60 4.98 -0.86 6.05
N TRP A 61 4.98 -1.39 7.28
CA TRP A 61 4.25 -0.81 8.41
C TRP A 61 4.65 0.64 8.72
N LEU A 62 5.96 0.95 8.70
CA LEU A 62 6.49 2.28 9.01
C LEU A 62 6.03 3.32 7.98
N THR A 63 6.24 3.03 6.68
CA THR A 63 5.87 3.93 5.59
C THR A 63 4.36 4.17 5.57
N SER A 64 3.56 3.11 5.73
CA SER A 64 2.10 3.20 5.69
C SER A 64 1.55 4.04 6.85
N ASN A 65 2.03 3.80 8.07
CA ASN A 65 1.52 4.50 9.24
C ASN A 65 2.02 5.95 9.34
N VAL A 66 3.27 6.24 8.95
CA VAL A 66 3.75 7.63 8.85
C VAL A 66 2.92 8.40 7.82
N LYS A 67 2.60 7.79 6.67
CA LYS A 67 1.73 8.41 5.67
C LYS A 67 0.34 8.70 6.25
N SER A 68 -0.22 7.78 7.04
CA SER A 68 -1.51 7.99 7.72
C SER A 68 -1.46 9.15 8.70
N SER A 69 -0.44 9.22 9.56
CA SER A 69 -0.30 10.29 10.54
C SER A 69 -0.02 11.65 9.90
N GLU A 70 0.82 11.72 8.87
CA GLU A 70 1.20 13.00 8.26
C GLU A 70 0.07 13.59 7.43
N ILE A 71 -0.63 12.80 6.61
CA ILE A 71 -1.72 13.31 5.76
C ILE A 71 -2.86 13.88 6.61
N ALA A 72 -3.16 13.25 7.75
CA ALA A 72 -4.21 13.73 8.66
C ALA A 72 -3.97 15.15 9.18
N LYS A 73 -2.70 15.59 9.34
CA LYS A 73 -2.35 16.94 9.82
C LYS A 73 -2.71 18.06 8.85
N TYR A 74 -2.80 17.73 7.56
CA TYR A 74 -3.08 18.69 6.49
C TYR A 74 -4.47 18.52 5.88
N ALA A 75 -5.30 17.66 6.45
CA ALA A 75 -6.62 17.34 5.93
C ALA A 75 -7.64 18.46 6.19
N ASP A 76 -8.25 18.99 5.13
CA ASP A 76 -9.42 19.87 5.24
C ASP A 76 -10.69 19.03 5.37
N ILE A 77 -11.11 18.78 6.61
CA ILE A 77 -12.28 17.93 6.93
C ILE A 77 -13.60 18.44 6.36
N SER A 78 -13.69 19.74 6.04
CA SER A 78 -14.91 20.32 5.45
C SER A 78 -15.20 19.76 4.06
N ARG A 79 -14.16 19.25 3.38
CA ARG A 79 -14.25 18.60 2.06
C ARG A 79 -14.50 17.10 2.14
N HIS A 80 -14.60 16.56 3.35
CA HIS A 80 -14.76 15.13 3.60
C HIS A 80 -13.71 14.27 2.87
N PRO A 81 -12.41 14.54 3.06
CA PRO A 81 -11.35 13.82 2.36
C PRO A 81 -11.37 12.32 2.72
N ILE A 82 -10.89 11.51 1.78
CA ILE A 82 -10.50 10.12 2.03
C ILE A 82 -9.10 10.14 2.61
N LEU A 83 -8.94 9.55 3.79
CA LEU A 83 -7.67 9.49 4.50
C LEU A 83 -7.21 8.04 4.62
N PRO A 84 -5.91 7.76 4.44
CA PRO A 84 -5.38 6.42 4.66
C PRO A 84 -5.56 5.98 6.12
N LEU A 85 -5.91 4.71 6.31
CA LEU A 85 -6.02 4.09 7.63
C LEU A 85 -4.64 3.74 8.18
N SER A 86 -4.52 3.66 9.50
CA SER A 86 -3.32 3.13 10.17
C SER A 86 -3.48 1.63 10.41
N TYR A 87 -2.45 0.84 10.09
CA TYR A 87 -2.45 -0.61 10.25
C TYR A 87 -1.80 -1.02 11.57
N PHE A 88 -2.43 -1.94 12.31
CA PHE A 88 -1.96 -2.41 13.62
C PHE A 88 -1.59 -3.90 13.64
N GLY A 89 -1.67 -4.59 12.49
CA GLY A 89 -1.29 -5.99 12.39
C GLY A 89 -2.46 -6.95 12.58
N ILE A 90 -2.10 -8.23 12.64
CA ILE A 90 -3.03 -9.33 12.85
C ILE A 90 -3.27 -9.50 14.37
N LEU A 91 -4.52 -9.72 14.75
CA LEU A 91 -4.92 -10.06 16.12
C LEU A 91 -5.06 -11.59 16.25
N ASP A 92 -4.11 -12.22 16.96
CA ASP A 92 -4.10 -13.68 17.11
C ASP A 92 -5.28 -14.23 17.92
N ASP A 93 -5.80 -13.43 18.86
CA ASP A 93 -6.89 -13.82 19.76
C ASP A 93 -8.29 -13.67 19.14
N ILE A 94 -8.38 -13.02 17.96
CA ILE A 94 -9.66 -12.74 17.29
C ILE A 94 -9.66 -13.41 15.91
N LYS A 95 -10.47 -14.46 15.76
CA LYS A 95 -10.61 -15.21 14.50
C LYS A 95 -12.06 -15.52 14.19
N PHE A 96 -12.38 -15.69 12.91
CA PHE A 96 -13.72 -16.10 12.47
C PHE A 96 -13.61 -17.29 11.51
N GLY A 97 -13.77 -18.50 12.04
CA GLY A 97 -13.44 -19.73 11.31
C GLY A 97 -11.95 -19.71 10.93
N ASP A 98 -11.66 -19.93 9.65
CA ASP A 98 -10.29 -19.93 9.11
C ASP A 98 -9.79 -18.51 8.74
N LYS A 99 -10.57 -17.47 8.99
CA LYS A 99 -10.21 -16.09 8.66
C LYS A 99 -9.37 -15.46 9.77
N ILE A 100 -8.28 -14.81 9.38
CA ILE A 100 -7.49 -13.94 10.25
C ILE A 100 -8.22 -12.61 10.47
N CYS A 101 -7.86 -11.90 11.53
CA CYS A 101 -8.38 -10.57 11.81
C CYS A 101 -7.25 -9.55 11.77
N GLU A 102 -7.30 -8.63 10.82
CA GLU A 102 -6.43 -7.46 10.80
C GLU A 102 -7.09 -6.29 11.53
N MET A 103 -6.30 -5.60 12.36
CA MET A 103 -6.72 -4.39 13.04
C MET A 103 -6.25 -3.15 12.29
N TRP A 104 -7.19 -2.23 12.06
CA TRP A 104 -6.93 -0.93 11.47
C TRP A 104 -7.52 0.17 12.34
N LEU A 105 -6.91 1.36 12.30
CA LEU A 105 -7.44 2.57 12.90
C LEU A 105 -7.84 3.58 11.82
N GLY A 106 -9.04 4.13 11.96
CA GLY A 106 -9.54 5.24 11.17
C GLY A 106 -8.95 6.59 11.60
N PRO A 107 -9.30 7.67 10.88
CA PRO A 107 -8.66 8.97 11.02
C PRO A 107 -8.76 9.59 12.42
N THR A 108 -9.75 9.19 13.22
CA THR A 108 -9.95 9.71 14.58
C THR A 108 -9.68 8.66 15.68
N GLY A 109 -9.02 7.56 15.33
CA GLY A 109 -8.86 6.39 16.21
C GLY A 109 -10.05 5.44 16.19
N ASP A 110 -10.92 5.54 15.17
CA ASP A 110 -12.00 4.61 14.90
C ASP A 110 -11.44 3.20 14.73
N THR A 111 -12.06 2.19 15.33
CA THR A 111 -11.50 0.83 15.28
C THR A 111 -12.14 0.05 14.15
N ILE A 112 -11.31 -0.62 13.35
CA ILE A 112 -11.76 -1.45 12.25
C ILE A 112 -11.15 -2.84 12.41
N TYR A 113 -12.00 -3.85 12.34
CA TYR A 113 -11.62 -5.26 12.31
C TYR A 113 -11.94 -5.80 10.93
N HIS A 114 -10.93 -6.25 10.19
CA HIS A 114 -11.08 -6.84 8.86
C HIS A 114 -10.79 -8.33 8.92
N PHE A 115 -11.77 -9.15 8.54
CA PHE A 115 -11.67 -10.60 8.53
C PHE A 115 -11.55 -11.10 7.10
N HIS A 116 -10.47 -11.82 6.79
CA HIS A 116 -10.24 -12.42 5.48
C HIS A 116 -9.37 -13.68 5.60
N GLU A 117 -9.30 -14.49 4.55
CA GLU A 117 -8.31 -15.58 4.46
C GLU A 117 -6.89 -15.02 4.39
N PRO A 118 -5.89 -15.68 5.00
CA PRO A 118 -4.49 -15.26 4.89
C PRO A 118 -4.06 -15.01 3.45
N TYR A 119 -3.33 -13.92 3.21
CA TYR A 119 -2.74 -13.66 1.91
C TYR A 119 -1.69 -14.74 1.56
N PRO A 120 -1.44 -15.00 0.27
CA PRO A 120 -0.36 -15.88 -0.12
C PRO A 120 0.97 -15.38 0.44
N GLU A 121 1.74 -16.29 1.03
CA GLU A 121 3.10 -16.01 1.51
C GLU A 121 4.12 -16.36 0.41
N ILE A 122 5.18 -15.56 0.33
CA ILE A 122 6.36 -15.86 -0.48
C ILE A 122 7.57 -15.70 0.43
N ASP A 123 8.44 -16.70 0.42
CA ASP A 123 9.69 -16.68 1.16
C ASP A 123 10.55 -15.47 0.79
N ASP A 124 11.31 -14.96 1.75
CA ASP A 124 12.27 -13.85 1.59
C ASP A 124 11.67 -12.49 1.18
N ILE A 125 10.35 -12.30 1.28
CA ILE A 125 9.69 -10.99 1.10
C ILE A 125 9.25 -10.43 2.45
N SER A 126 9.51 -9.14 2.67
CA SER A 126 9.04 -8.44 3.86
C SER A 126 7.50 -8.35 3.90
N PRO A 127 6.88 -8.47 5.10
CA PRO A 127 5.44 -8.34 5.23
C PRO A 127 4.96 -6.96 4.77
N MET A 128 3.79 -6.94 4.14
CA MET A 128 3.17 -5.74 3.59
C MET A 128 1.84 -5.45 4.30
N VAL A 129 1.51 -4.17 4.40
CA VAL A 129 0.23 -3.70 4.92
C VAL A 129 -0.87 -3.93 3.87
N GLY A 130 -1.90 -4.70 4.24
CA GLY A 130 -2.96 -5.11 3.34
C GLY A 130 -2.47 -5.97 2.16
N ILE A 131 -3.27 -6.06 1.09
CA ILE A 131 -3.03 -6.98 -0.04
C ILE A 131 -1.60 -6.88 -0.62
N PRO A 132 -0.75 -7.93 -0.54
CA PRO A 132 0.60 -7.89 -1.07
C PRO A 132 0.64 -7.60 -2.58
N THR A 133 1.70 -6.91 -3.05
CA THR A 133 1.82 -6.49 -4.47
C THR A 133 1.91 -7.65 -5.46
N TYR A 134 2.33 -8.82 -5.00
CA TYR A 134 2.45 -10.03 -5.80
C TYR A 134 1.16 -10.89 -5.77
N ALA A 135 0.19 -10.58 -4.89
CA ALA A 135 -1.04 -11.35 -4.78
C ALA A 135 -1.93 -11.12 -6.01
N LYS A 136 -2.49 -12.21 -6.56
CA LYS A 136 -3.44 -12.10 -7.67
C LYS A 136 -4.85 -11.96 -7.10
N GLN A 137 -5.70 -11.20 -7.78
CA GLN A 137 -7.08 -10.94 -7.36
C GLN A 137 -7.87 -12.23 -7.08
N LYS A 138 -7.67 -13.28 -7.86
CA LYS A 138 -8.32 -14.59 -7.66
C LYS A 138 -7.87 -15.34 -6.40
N ASP A 139 -6.73 -14.96 -5.83
CA ASP A 139 -6.12 -15.56 -4.64
C ASP A 139 -6.34 -14.66 -3.41
N VAL A 140 -7.16 -13.60 -3.54
CA VAL A 140 -7.48 -12.65 -2.47
C VAL A 140 -8.93 -12.80 -2.07
N ASP A 141 -9.17 -13.22 -0.82
CA ASP A 141 -10.47 -13.10 -0.19
C ASP A 141 -10.68 -11.64 0.27
N PRO A 142 -11.67 -10.91 -0.27
CA PRO A 142 -11.96 -9.56 0.22
C PRO A 142 -12.52 -9.57 1.64
N GLY A 143 -13.10 -10.70 2.09
CA GLY A 143 -13.57 -10.86 3.44
C GLY A 143 -14.72 -9.91 3.81
N PHE A 144 -14.76 -9.51 5.08
CA PHE A 144 -15.71 -8.52 5.60
C PHE A 144 -15.09 -7.72 6.75
N SER A 145 -15.57 -6.49 6.95
CA SER A 145 -15.01 -5.58 7.96
C SER A 145 -16.09 -4.96 8.83
N PHE A 146 -15.77 -4.79 10.12
CA PHE A 146 -16.59 -4.02 11.07
C PHE A 146 -15.93 -2.69 11.36
N LEU A 147 -16.70 -1.60 11.28
CA LEU A 147 -16.28 -0.26 11.64
C LEU A 147 -16.95 0.17 12.94
N PHE A 148 -16.15 0.49 13.95
CA PHE A 148 -16.58 1.08 15.20
C PHE A 148 -16.18 2.56 15.21
N VAL A 149 -17.12 3.44 14.90
CA VAL A 149 -16.90 4.90 14.92
C VAL A 149 -16.72 5.36 16.36
N ARG A 150 -15.62 6.08 16.63
CA ARG A 150 -15.24 6.58 17.95
C ARG A 150 -15.27 8.11 18.05
N SER A 151 -15.27 8.81 16.92
CA SER A 151 -15.37 10.28 16.90
C SER A 151 -16.62 10.77 17.63
N ASN A 152 -16.44 11.72 18.53
CA ASN A 152 -17.52 12.50 19.13
C ASN A 152 -17.89 13.75 18.31
N ASN A 153 -17.08 14.09 17.29
CA ASN A 153 -17.32 15.21 16.40
C ASN A 153 -17.92 14.71 15.07
N PRO A 154 -19.21 15.03 14.80
CA PRO A 154 -19.90 14.55 13.59
C PRO A 154 -19.29 15.02 12.27
N ALA A 155 -18.48 16.08 12.27
CA ALA A 155 -17.80 16.56 11.06
C ALA A 155 -16.90 15.48 10.43
N TRP A 156 -16.38 14.57 11.25
CA TRP A 156 -15.50 13.49 10.80
C TRP A 156 -16.23 12.27 10.22
N HIS A 157 -17.52 12.07 10.53
CA HIS A 157 -18.22 10.82 10.21
C HIS A 157 -18.16 10.46 8.71
N LYS A 158 -18.33 11.45 7.83
CA LYS A 158 -18.23 11.22 6.38
C LYS A 158 -16.82 10.80 5.96
N THR A 159 -15.79 11.50 6.44
CA THR A 159 -14.40 11.14 6.17
C THR A 159 -14.08 9.73 6.67
N ILE A 160 -14.54 9.35 7.86
CA ILE A 160 -14.33 8.02 8.43
C ILE A 160 -14.96 6.95 7.53
N ILE A 161 -16.23 7.13 7.15
CA ILE A 161 -16.97 6.19 6.30
C ILE A 161 -16.32 6.11 4.90
N PHE A 162 -15.98 7.23 4.28
CA PHE A 162 -15.36 7.23 2.95
C PHE A 162 -13.98 6.58 2.96
N SER A 163 -13.18 6.83 4.00
CA SER A 163 -11.87 6.19 4.19
C SER A 163 -12.00 4.67 4.36
N PHE A 164 -12.96 4.23 5.16
CA PHE A 164 -13.27 2.82 5.34
C PHE A 164 -13.71 2.16 4.03
N VAL A 165 -14.67 2.76 3.32
CA VAL A 165 -15.19 2.20 2.07
C VAL A 165 -14.10 2.14 1.00
N GLU A 166 -13.25 3.17 0.88
CA GLU A 166 -12.17 3.17 -0.10
C GLU A 166 -11.12 2.10 0.20
N GLN A 167 -10.75 1.92 1.49
CA GLN A 167 -9.76 0.91 1.89
C GLN A 167 -10.21 -0.52 1.56
N PHE A 168 -11.48 -0.84 1.83
CA PHE A 168 -12.03 -2.20 1.70
C PHE A 168 -12.95 -2.38 0.50
N LYS A 169 -12.85 -1.48 -0.49
CA LYS A 169 -13.60 -1.59 -1.74
C LYS A 169 -13.19 -2.88 -2.44
N LYS A 170 -14.16 -3.67 -2.89
CA LYS A 170 -13.89 -4.86 -3.71
C LYS A 170 -13.18 -4.41 -4.98
N ILE A 171 -11.92 -4.84 -5.13
CA ILE A 171 -11.11 -4.72 -6.35
C ILE A 171 -11.59 -5.78 -7.33
#